data_AF-A0A2N2MF24-F1
#
_entry.id   AF-A0A2N2MF24-F1
#
_cell.length_a   1.000
_cell.length_b   1.000
_cell.length_c   1.000
_cell.angle_alpha   90.00
_cell.angle_beta   90.00
_cell.angle_gamma   90.00
#
_symmetry.space_group_name_H-M   'P 1'
#
loop_
_entity.id
_entity.type
_entity.pdbx_description
1 polymer ?
#
loop_
_entity_poly.entity_id
_entity_poly.type
_entity_poly.pdbx_seq_one_letter_code
_entity_poly.pdbx_strand_id
1 'polypeptide(L)'
;MRKIYFLFPRMNINAGGHLAQLMLFENAKSICPVEAVTYEAREEGTLFLDEVLSKNDDNDQVMFFAHWGPHVSALIQQLASKNVVYVSYSTGYGFKIPPSVPILAGSKHTQAYWGKYSPNSPIFYLPCEIPEKFTNLHLNRDIDVLVQKRKSSRYLLEELVPILRPHCSVTVLDTWVEDLAEMFNRSKIYLYDSTEYWAQHGVSEGFGLPPLEALASGCTVFSSLNDALSDYLEPEFNCHQLRVYSKEYDAARILNALKEWKDEQQEHDPAQRYRKISIRKSLNVVLAQLNDFFDKKKLHQENIADIGLLPHEAEIQILRARLEKIENSLGWRLLERPRIIYAKLLQMLKRSG
;
A
#
# COMPACT_ATOMS: atom_id res chain seq x y z
N MET A 1 -8.86 25.64 8.34
CA MET A 1 -8.44 24.23 8.17
C MET A 1 -8.65 23.53 9.50
N ARG A 2 -9.46 22.46 9.52
CA ARG A 2 -9.65 21.61 10.71
C ARG A 2 -8.32 21.03 11.23
N LYS A 3 -8.23 20.82 12.54
CA LYS A 3 -7.13 20.05 13.16
C LYS A 3 -7.22 18.59 12.72
N ILE A 4 -6.08 17.91 12.57
CA ILE A 4 -6.05 16.49 12.20
C ILE A 4 -5.48 15.65 13.34
N TYR A 5 -6.23 14.63 13.75
CA TYR A 5 -5.75 13.54 14.57
C TYR A 5 -5.32 12.38 13.68
N PHE A 6 -4.02 12.10 13.64
CA PHE A 6 -3.47 10.95 12.92
C PHE A 6 -3.51 9.73 13.83
N LEU A 7 -4.28 8.72 13.44
CA LEU A 7 -4.47 7.52 14.24
C LEU A 7 -3.37 6.49 13.94
N PHE A 8 -2.67 6.09 14.99
CA PHE A 8 -1.63 5.07 14.97
C PHE A 8 -2.01 3.94 15.94
N PRO A 9 -1.81 2.66 15.60
CA PRO A 9 -1.98 1.61 16.61
C PRO A 9 -1.08 1.87 17.82
N ARG A 10 0.20 2.15 17.51
CA ARG A 10 1.32 2.51 18.40
C ARG A 10 2.28 3.40 17.63
N MET A 11 3.13 4.20 18.28
CA MET A 11 4.04 5.10 17.55
C MET A 11 5.25 4.40 16.93
N ASN A 12 5.72 3.32 17.54
CA ASN A 12 6.97 2.65 17.15
C ASN A 12 6.71 1.31 16.43
N ILE A 13 6.29 1.37 15.16
CA ILE A 13 6.05 0.20 14.31
C ILE A 13 6.92 0.26 13.05
N ASN A 14 7.77 -0.76 12.86
CA ASN A 14 8.62 -0.90 11.67
C ASN A 14 7.86 -1.54 10.49
N ALA A 15 6.88 -0.80 9.95
CA ALA A 15 6.07 -1.20 8.81
C ALA A 15 5.92 -0.06 7.79
N GLY A 16 5.93 -0.41 6.49
CA GLY A 16 5.86 0.58 5.41
C GLY A 16 4.63 1.50 5.46
N GLY A 17 3.44 0.96 5.77
CA GLY A 17 2.24 1.77 5.92
C GLY A 17 2.28 2.74 7.11
N HIS A 18 2.96 2.34 8.20
CA HIS A 18 3.18 3.20 9.36
C HIS A 18 4.14 4.35 9.03
N LEU A 19 5.26 4.04 8.36
CA LEU A 19 6.21 5.04 7.88
C LEU A 19 5.56 6.02 6.89
N ALA A 20 4.71 5.53 5.98
CA ALA A 20 3.95 6.36 5.07
C ALA A 20 3.00 7.32 5.81
N GLN A 21 2.32 6.84 6.86
CA GLN A 21 1.46 7.68 7.69
C GLN A 21 2.27 8.74 8.46
N LEU A 22 3.45 8.39 8.98
CA LEU A 22 4.34 9.35 9.63
C LEU A 22 4.81 10.44 8.65
N MET A 23 5.16 10.08 7.40
CA MET A 23 5.50 11.08 6.38
C MET A 23 4.32 12.00 6.06
N LEU A 24 3.10 11.45 5.97
CA LEU A 24 1.91 12.26 5.76
C LEU A 24 1.66 13.23 6.94
N PHE A 25 1.83 12.74 8.17
CA PHE A 25 1.75 13.55 9.39
C PHE A 25 2.76 14.71 9.38
N GLU A 26 4.02 14.46 9.05
CA GLU A 26 5.05 15.50 8.95
C GLU A 26 4.79 16.53 7.83
N ASN A 27 4.18 16.10 6.73
CA ASN A 27 3.76 17.02 5.67
C ASN A 27 2.60 17.91 6.13
N ALA A 28 1.62 17.32 6.80
CA ALA A 28 0.43 18.03 7.27
C ALA A 28 0.75 19.10 8.34
N LYS A 29 1.78 18.91 9.18
CA LYS A 29 2.25 19.92 10.15
C LYS A 29 2.52 21.29 9.54
N SER A 30 2.95 21.34 8.28
CA SER A 30 3.24 22.60 7.58
C SER A 30 2.00 23.33 7.06
N ILE A 31 0.82 22.72 7.16
CA ILE A 31 -0.43 23.19 6.57
C ILE A 31 -1.49 23.47 7.65
N CYS A 32 -1.61 22.62 8.66
CA CYS A 32 -2.61 22.76 9.73
C CYS A 32 -2.13 22.16 11.05
N PRO A 33 -2.82 22.45 12.18
CA PRO A 33 -2.56 21.76 13.44
C PRO A 33 -2.79 20.26 13.30
N VAL A 34 -1.83 19.46 13.72
CA VAL A 34 -1.92 17.99 13.71
C VAL A 34 -1.40 17.42 15.02
N GLU A 35 -1.94 16.28 15.42
CA GLU A 35 -1.50 15.53 16.59
C GLU A 35 -1.50 14.04 16.27
N ALA A 36 -0.53 13.31 16.81
CA ALA A 36 -0.52 11.86 16.78
C ALA A 36 -1.39 11.32 17.92
N VAL A 37 -2.20 10.31 17.62
CA VAL A 37 -3.09 9.66 18.60
C VAL A 37 -2.92 8.16 18.49
N THR A 38 -2.55 7.50 19.59
CA THR A 38 -2.50 6.05 19.68
C THR A 38 -3.86 5.47 20.08
N TYR A 39 -4.15 4.23 19.69
CA TYR A 39 -5.41 3.58 20.05
C TYR A 39 -5.27 2.14 20.59
N GLU A 40 -4.12 1.48 20.48
CA GLU A 40 -3.92 0.18 21.14
C GLU A 40 -3.24 0.29 22.51
N ALA A 41 -2.35 1.27 22.68
CA ALA A 41 -1.57 1.45 23.88
C ALA A 41 -1.36 2.93 24.18
N ARG A 42 -1.34 3.26 25.47
CA ARG A 42 -0.91 4.58 25.96
C ARG A 42 0.59 4.68 25.83
N GLU A 43 1.07 5.79 25.31
CA GLU A 43 2.49 6.08 25.14
C GLU A 43 2.79 7.48 25.68
N GLU A 44 3.93 7.62 26.35
CA GLU A 44 4.33 8.89 26.95
C GLU A 44 4.43 9.98 25.88
N GLY A 45 3.86 11.16 26.17
CA GLY A 45 3.86 12.29 25.24
C GLY A 45 2.96 12.15 24.01
N THR A 46 2.15 11.08 23.91
CA THR A 46 1.21 10.88 22.80
C THR A 46 -0.23 10.78 23.31
N LEU A 47 -1.17 11.41 22.60
CA LEU A 47 -2.59 11.35 22.94
C LEU A 47 -3.13 9.93 22.78
N PHE A 48 -4.07 9.53 23.63
CA PHE A 48 -4.76 8.24 23.52
C PHE A 48 -6.21 8.42 23.06
N LEU A 49 -6.66 7.60 22.12
CA LEU A 49 -7.94 7.78 21.42
C LEU A 49 -9.12 7.87 22.39
N ASP A 50 -9.23 6.97 23.37
CA ASP A 50 -10.36 6.98 24.31
C ASP A 50 -10.42 8.27 25.14
N GLU A 51 -9.27 8.86 25.47
CA GLU A 51 -9.23 10.13 26.19
C GLU A 51 -9.63 11.30 25.31
N VAL A 52 -9.16 11.30 24.07
CA VAL A 52 -9.55 12.30 23.06
C VAL A 52 -11.06 12.24 22.83
N LEU A 53 -11.65 11.05 22.77
CA LEU A 53 -13.09 10.88 22.60
C LEU A 53 -13.90 11.24 23.86
N SER A 54 -13.31 11.11 25.05
CA SER A 54 -13.96 11.49 26.32
C SER A 54 -14.04 13.00 26.55
N LYS A 55 -13.08 13.74 25.99
CA LYS A 55 -13.09 15.20 25.98
C LYS A 55 -14.11 15.59 24.89
N ASN A 56 -15.20 16.24 25.28
CA ASN A 56 -16.23 16.75 24.36
C ASN A 56 -15.67 17.94 23.52
N ASP A 57 -14.56 17.71 22.83
CA ASP A 57 -13.98 18.66 21.90
C ASP A 57 -14.98 18.94 20.76
N ASP A 58 -14.86 20.12 20.17
CA ASP A 58 -15.72 20.58 19.10
C ASP A 58 -15.54 19.67 17.86
N ASN A 59 -16.39 18.64 17.75
CA ASN A 59 -16.33 17.56 16.76
C ASN A 59 -16.24 18.05 15.32
N ASP A 60 -16.70 19.28 15.11
CA ASP A 60 -16.78 19.96 13.84
C ASP A 60 -15.45 20.55 13.38
N GLN A 61 -14.50 20.77 14.30
CA GLN A 61 -13.20 21.40 14.06
C GLN A 61 -12.06 20.40 13.89
N VAL A 62 -12.35 19.10 14.01
CA VAL A 62 -11.34 18.03 13.94
C VAL A 62 -11.66 17.01 12.85
N MET A 63 -10.62 16.37 12.31
CA MET A 63 -10.70 15.21 11.42
C MET A 63 -9.80 14.09 11.95
N PHE A 64 -10.24 12.85 11.82
CA PHE A 64 -9.51 11.65 12.23
C PHE A 64 -9.02 10.89 11.00
N PHE A 65 -7.71 10.71 10.87
CA PHE A 65 -7.08 10.00 9.74
C PHE A 65 -6.72 8.58 10.19
N ALA A 66 -7.47 7.59 9.70
CA ALA A 66 -7.27 6.18 9.99
C ALA A 66 -6.60 5.47 8.81
N HIS A 67 -5.55 4.67 9.01
CA HIS A 67 -4.77 4.08 7.90
C HIS A 67 -4.53 2.57 8.00
N TRP A 68 -4.52 2.01 9.21
CA TRP A 68 -4.10 0.62 9.43
C TRP A 68 -5.19 -0.36 9.02
N GLY A 69 -5.07 -0.91 7.80
CA GLY A 69 -6.11 -1.71 7.13
C GLY A 69 -6.91 -2.64 8.03
N PRO A 70 -6.27 -3.54 8.81
CA PRO A 70 -6.99 -4.48 9.68
C PRO A 70 -7.91 -3.83 10.73
N HIS A 71 -7.68 -2.58 11.13
CA HIS A 71 -8.42 -1.90 12.19
C HIS A 71 -9.39 -0.83 11.68
N VAL A 72 -9.28 -0.44 10.40
CA VAL A 72 -10.04 0.69 9.83
C VAL A 72 -11.54 0.51 10.00
N SER A 73 -12.09 -0.69 9.78
CA SER A 73 -13.52 -0.94 9.94
C SER A 73 -14.00 -0.66 11.37
N ALA A 74 -13.27 -1.13 12.38
CA ALA A 74 -13.61 -0.91 13.78
C ALA A 74 -13.45 0.56 14.18
N LEU A 75 -12.39 1.22 13.71
CA LEU A 75 -12.15 2.64 13.96
C LEU A 75 -13.24 3.53 13.35
N ILE A 76 -13.67 3.25 12.11
CA ILE A 76 -14.76 3.98 11.47
C ILE A 76 -16.06 3.82 12.25
N GLN A 77 -16.36 2.62 12.76
CA GLN A 77 -17.54 2.37 13.59
C GLN A 77 -17.46 3.16 14.92
N GLN A 78 -16.31 3.12 15.60
CA GLN A 78 -16.08 3.87 16.84
C GLN A 78 -16.23 5.40 16.62
N LEU A 79 -15.87 5.88 15.43
CA LEU A 79 -15.84 7.29 15.06
C LEU A 79 -17.02 7.72 14.18
N ALA A 80 -18.11 6.95 14.12
CA ALA A 80 -19.21 7.17 13.18
C ALA A 80 -19.84 8.58 13.24
N SER A 81 -19.82 9.22 14.42
CA SER A 81 -20.32 10.60 14.63
C SER A 81 -19.28 11.70 14.40
N LYS A 82 -18.07 11.34 13.96
CA LYS A 82 -16.93 12.25 13.76
C LYS A 82 -16.60 12.41 12.27
N ASN A 83 -15.76 13.39 11.95
CA ASN A 83 -15.19 13.53 10.61
C ASN A 83 -14.01 12.56 10.47
N VAL A 84 -14.23 11.43 9.77
CA VAL A 84 -13.21 10.40 9.57
C VAL A 84 -12.78 10.37 8.12
N VAL A 85 -11.47 10.26 7.89
CA VAL A 85 -10.86 10.03 6.58
C VAL A 85 -10.11 8.71 6.64
N TYR A 86 -10.39 7.84 5.69
CA TYR A 86 -9.63 6.60 5.53
C TYR A 86 -8.43 6.83 4.61
N VAL A 87 -7.22 6.64 5.12
CA VAL A 87 -5.97 6.65 4.37
C VAL A 87 -5.65 5.24 3.89
N SER A 88 -5.96 4.96 2.63
CA SER A 88 -5.81 3.64 2.02
C SER A 88 -4.42 3.47 1.40
N TYR A 89 -3.50 2.88 2.16
CA TYR A 89 -2.21 2.48 1.61
C TYR A 89 -2.29 1.19 0.81
N SER A 90 -3.10 0.20 1.22
CA SER A 90 -3.25 -1.10 0.56
C SER A 90 -4.73 -1.51 0.48
N THR A 91 -5.04 -2.52 -0.32
CA THR A 91 -6.42 -2.99 -0.56
C THR A 91 -6.56 -4.48 -0.23
N GLY A 92 -7.78 -5.03 -0.32
CA GLY A 92 -8.05 -6.46 -0.13
C GLY A 92 -8.52 -6.88 1.27
N TYR A 93 -8.69 -5.93 2.20
CA TYR A 93 -9.09 -6.22 3.58
C TYR A 93 -10.56 -6.65 3.78
N GLY A 94 -11.38 -6.65 2.73
CA GLY A 94 -12.75 -7.20 2.77
C GLY A 94 -13.82 -6.37 3.49
N PHE A 95 -13.50 -5.20 4.05
CA PHE A 95 -14.49 -4.31 4.65
C PHE A 95 -15.09 -3.33 3.61
N LYS A 96 -16.21 -2.69 4.00
CA LYS A 96 -16.84 -1.59 3.24
C LYS A 96 -16.53 -0.24 3.88
N ILE A 97 -16.52 0.80 3.05
CA ILE A 97 -16.42 2.19 3.50
C ILE A 97 -17.76 2.89 3.20
N PRO A 98 -18.38 3.57 4.19
CA PRO A 98 -19.61 4.31 3.95
C PRO A 98 -19.35 5.58 3.11
N PRO A 99 -20.34 6.06 2.32
CA PRO A 99 -20.21 7.26 1.49
C PRO A 99 -19.78 8.53 2.28
N SER A 100 -20.17 8.60 3.55
CA SER A 100 -19.80 9.67 4.49
C SER A 100 -18.34 9.71 4.93
N VAL A 101 -17.52 8.72 4.53
CA VAL A 101 -16.09 8.63 4.84
C VAL A 101 -15.28 8.81 3.55
N PRO A 102 -14.58 9.94 3.39
CA PRO A 102 -13.64 10.14 2.30
C PRO A 102 -12.46 9.17 2.37
N ILE A 103 -11.92 8.84 1.19
CA ILE A 103 -10.80 7.93 1.03
C ILE A 103 -9.62 8.68 0.41
N LEU A 104 -8.47 8.60 1.07
CA LEU A 104 -7.19 9.07 0.57
C LEU A 104 -6.39 7.86 0.07
N ALA A 105 -6.39 7.66 -1.23
CA ALA A 105 -5.70 6.56 -1.89
C ALA A 105 -4.21 6.86 -2.07
N GLY A 106 -3.36 5.98 -1.55
CA GLY A 106 -1.90 6.09 -1.63
C GLY A 106 -1.30 5.74 -3.00
N SER A 107 -2.11 5.19 -3.91
CA SER A 107 -1.73 4.73 -5.25
C SER A 107 -2.89 4.84 -6.24
N LYS A 108 -2.62 4.80 -7.54
CA LYS A 108 -3.64 4.64 -8.59
C LYS A 108 -4.29 3.28 -8.52
N HIS A 109 -3.54 2.23 -8.17
CA HIS A 109 -4.13 0.92 -7.87
C HIS A 109 -5.19 1.02 -6.75
N THR A 110 -4.85 1.59 -5.59
CA THR A 110 -5.81 1.75 -4.48
C THR A 110 -6.96 2.69 -4.85
N GLN A 111 -6.69 3.75 -5.62
CA GLN A 111 -7.72 4.66 -6.12
C GLN A 111 -8.74 3.94 -7.00
N ALA A 112 -8.28 3.14 -7.97
CA ALA A 112 -9.13 2.38 -8.86
C ALA A 112 -9.94 1.30 -8.12
N TYR A 113 -9.30 0.61 -7.15
CA TYR A 113 -9.98 -0.34 -6.28
C TYR A 113 -11.17 0.32 -5.55
N TRP A 114 -10.94 1.45 -4.88
CA TRP A 114 -12.02 2.13 -4.16
C TRP A 114 -13.04 2.79 -5.08
N GLY A 115 -12.63 3.22 -6.29
CA GLY A 115 -13.57 3.67 -7.31
C GLY A 115 -14.57 2.59 -7.72
N LYS A 116 -14.17 1.32 -7.66
CA LYS A 116 -15.06 0.17 -7.89
C LYS A 116 -15.92 -0.18 -6.67
N TYR A 117 -15.34 -0.15 -5.46
CA TYR A 117 -15.97 -0.74 -4.27
C TYR A 117 -16.61 0.27 -3.30
N SER A 118 -16.27 1.54 -3.40
CA SER A 118 -16.87 2.66 -2.66
C SER A 118 -17.10 3.86 -3.58
N PRO A 119 -17.85 3.70 -4.70
CA PRO A 119 -17.98 4.73 -5.72
C PRO A 119 -18.65 6.02 -5.22
N ASN A 120 -19.42 5.95 -4.13
CA ASN A 120 -20.13 7.08 -3.55
C ASN A 120 -19.32 7.82 -2.47
N SER A 121 -18.17 7.29 -2.06
CA SER A 121 -17.24 8.00 -1.18
C SER A 121 -16.39 8.97 -2.01
N PRO A 122 -16.06 10.18 -1.52
CA PRO A 122 -15.04 11.02 -2.15
C PRO A 122 -13.69 10.29 -2.14
N ILE A 123 -13.04 10.16 -3.29
CA ILE A 123 -11.74 9.47 -3.41
C ILE A 123 -10.70 10.45 -3.93
N PHE A 124 -9.66 10.68 -3.14
CA PHE A 124 -8.53 11.54 -3.46
C PHE A 124 -7.27 10.69 -3.68
N TYR A 125 -6.42 11.10 -4.60
CA TYR A 125 -5.10 10.49 -4.80
C TYR A 125 -4.04 11.33 -4.10
N LEU A 126 -3.30 10.73 -3.16
CA LEU A 126 -2.14 11.33 -2.52
C LEU A 126 -1.08 10.26 -2.26
N PRO A 127 -0.06 10.15 -3.13
CA PRO A 127 0.97 9.15 -2.95
C PRO A 127 1.92 9.48 -1.79
N CYS A 128 2.75 8.50 -1.43
CA CYS A 128 3.77 8.70 -0.41
C CYS A 128 4.87 9.67 -0.89
N GLU A 129 5.47 10.39 0.06
CA GLU A 129 6.68 11.18 -0.22
C GLU A 129 7.86 10.24 -0.50
N ILE A 130 8.70 10.63 -1.46
CA ILE A 130 10.06 10.11 -1.62
C ILE A 130 11.06 11.17 -1.11
N PRO A 131 11.69 10.93 0.07
CA PRO A 131 12.63 11.88 0.67
C PRO A 131 13.81 12.24 -0.25
N GLU A 132 14.29 13.48 -0.17
CA GLU A 132 15.41 14.01 -0.99
C GLU A 132 16.71 13.21 -0.86
N LYS A 133 16.92 12.48 0.25
CA LYS A 133 18.09 11.61 0.42
C LYS A 133 18.17 10.51 -0.64
N PHE A 134 17.04 10.11 -1.21
CA PHE A 134 16.98 9.21 -2.35
C PHE A 134 17.18 10.02 -3.63
N THR A 135 18.45 10.29 -3.92
CA THR A 135 18.91 10.92 -5.16
C THR A 135 20.20 10.22 -5.61
N ASN A 136 20.51 10.27 -6.90
CA ASN A 136 21.77 9.73 -7.41
C ASN A 136 22.92 10.66 -6.99
N LEU A 137 23.78 10.16 -6.11
CA LEU A 137 24.96 10.86 -5.60
C LEU A 137 26.20 10.64 -6.47
N HIS A 138 26.09 9.86 -7.56
CA HIS A 138 27.19 9.52 -8.46
C HIS A 138 28.40 8.93 -7.73
N LEU A 139 28.14 8.09 -6.73
CA LEU A 139 29.16 7.39 -5.97
C LEU A 139 29.70 6.19 -6.74
N ASN A 140 30.87 5.71 -6.33
CA ASN A 140 31.37 4.43 -6.80
C ASN A 140 30.41 3.30 -6.38
N ARG A 141 29.90 2.54 -7.36
CA ARG A 141 28.94 1.46 -7.14
C ARG A 141 29.63 0.12 -7.07
N ASP A 142 29.98 -0.31 -5.86
CA ASP A 142 30.70 -1.55 -5.59
C ASP A 142 29.77 -2.77 -5.38
N ILE A 143 28.44 -2.54 -5.33
CA ILE A 143 27.44 -3.60 -5.30
C ILE A 143 26.86 -3.77 -6.71
N ASP A 144 27.03 -4.96 -7.30
CA ASP A 144 26.47 -5.22 -8.63
C ASP A 144 24.94 -5.36 -8.55
N VAL A 145 24.44 -6.17 -7.61
CA VAL A 145 23.02 -6.46 -7.45
C VAL A 145 22.62 -6.38 -5.98
N LEU A 146 21.63 -5.56 -5.67
CA LEU A 146 21.03 -5.44 -4.34
C LEU A 146 19.64 -6.09 -4.30
N VAL A 147 19.36 -6.83 -3.24
CA VAL A 147 18.05 -7.46 -2.97
C VAL A 147 17.67 -7.21 -1.51
N GLN A 148 16.41 -6.88 -1.23
CA GLN A 148 15.89 -6.87 0.14
C GLN A 148 15.13 -8.17 0.42
N LYS A 149 15.49 -8.90 1.47
CA LYS A 149 14.81 -10.16 1.83
C LYS A 149 13.36 -9.94 2.26
N ARG A 150 13.09 -8.83 2.95
CA ARG A 150 11.76 -8.52 3.48
C ARG A 150 10.76 -8.34 2.32
N LYS A 151 9.64 -9.06 2.39
CA LYS A 151 8.57 -9.11 1.37
C LYS A 151 8.98 -9.68 0.00
N SER A 152 10.21 -10.15 -0.15
CA SER A 152 10.64 -10.78 -1.40
C SER A 152 10.07 -12.18 -1.56
N SER A 153 9.82 -12.56 -2.80
CA SER A 153 9.37 -13.90 -3.15
C SER A 153 10.45 -14.97 -2.98
N ARG A 154 9.99 -16.22 -2.93
CA ARG A 154 10.86 -17.39 -2.99
C ARG A 154 11.53 -17.52 -4.34
N TYR A 155 10.85 -17.18 -5.44
CA TYR A 155 11.48 -17.15 -6.75
C TYR A 155 12.74 -16.26 -6.76
N LEU A 156 12.63 -15.04 -6.25
CA LEU A 156 13.74 -14.11 -6.20
C LEU A 156 14.87 -14.64 -5.32
N LEU A 157 14.55 -15.08 -4.10
CA LEU A 157 15.56 -15.42 -3.08
C LEU A 157 16.16 -16.84 -3.23
N GLU A 158 15.34 -17.83 -3.59
CA GLU A 158 15.70 -19.26 -3.62
C GLU A 158 16.08 -19.75 -5.02
N GLU A 159 15.68 -19.04 -6.09
CA GLU A 159 15.97 -19.47 -7.46
C GLU A 159 16.88 -18.49 -8.20
N LEU A 160 16.49 -17.21 -8.28
CA LEU A 160 17.20 -16.23 -9.09
C LEU A 160 18.52 -15.76 -8.45
N VAL A 161 18.51 -15.40 -7.16
CA VAL A 161 19.73 -14.99 -6.45
C VAL A 161 20.84 -16.06 -6.50
N PRO A 162 20.56 -17.36 -6.28
CA PRO A 162 21.56 -18.42 -6.45
C PRO A 162 22.15 -18.52 -7.86
N ILE A 163 21.36 -18.23 -8.90
CA ILE A 163 21.84 -18.22 -10.29
C ILE A 163 22.79 -17.04 -10.54
N LEU A 164 22.55 -15.88 -9.92
CA LEU A 164 23.35 -14.67 -10.15
C LEU A 164 24.71 -14.69 -9.42
N ARG A 165 24.77 -15.24 -8.21
CA ARG A 165 25.97 -15.21 -7.33
C ARG A 165 27.27 -15.71 -7.97
N PRO A 166 27.29 -16.76 -8.81
CA PRO A 166 28.52 -17.18 -9.49
C PRO A 166 29.05 -16.17 -10.52
N HIS A 167 28.23 -15.20 -10.95
CA HIS A 167 28.54 -14.29 -12.05
C HIS A 167 28.74 -12.84 -11.62
N CYS A 168 28.19 -12.42 -10.47
CA CYS A 168 28.32 -11.06 -9.96
C CYS A 168 28.17 -10.98 -8.42
N SER A 169 28.54 -9.84 -7.84
CA SER A 169 28.36 -9.59 -6.41
C SER A 169 26.89 -9.29 -6.08
N VAL A 170 26.24 -10.21 -5.35
CA VAL A 170 24.85 -10.04 -4.92
C VAL A 170 24.77 -9.78 -3.42
N THR A 171 24.32 -8.59 -3.03
CA THR A 171 24.06 -8.21 -1.64
C THR A 171 22.60 -8.43 -1.30
N VAL A 172 22.33 -9.28 -0.31
CA VAL A 172 20.98 -9.52 0.21
C VAL A 172 20.85 -8.85 1.59
N LEU A 173 20.02 -7.82 1.67
CA LEU A 173 19.66 -7.14 2.92
C LEU A 173 18.60 -7.96 3.66
N ASP A 174 19.01 -8.62 4.74
CA ASP A 174 18.12 -9.44 5.58
C ASP A 174 17.79 -8.80 6.94
N THR A 175 18.40 -7.66 7.23
CA THR A 175 18.20 -6.86 8.44
C THR A 175 17.79 -5.43 8.08
N TRP A 176 17.30 -4.70 9.09
CA TRP A 176 16.99 -3.29 8.94
C TRP A 176 18.29 -2.49 8.76
N VAL A 177 18.32 -1.62 7.75
CA VAL A 177 19.42 -0.69 7.49
C VAL A 177 18.92 0.72 7.77
N GLU A 178 19.70 1.48 8.54
CA GLU A 178 19.36 2.87 8.90
C GLU A 178 19.38 3.78 7.67
N ASP A 179 20.37 3.59 6.80
CA ASP A 179 20.50 4.34 5.55
C ASP A 179 20.38 3.45 4.30
N LEU A 180 19.14 3.18 3.92
CA LEU A 180 18.84 2.50 2.67
C LEU A 180 19.27 3.33 1.43
N ALA A 181 19.34 4.66 1.53
CA ALA A 181 19.73 5.51 0.41
C ALA A 181 21.22 5.34 0.06
N GLU A 182 22.07 5.13 1.07
CA GLU A 182 23.48 4.78 0.87
C GLU A 182 23.60 3.44 0.12
N MET A 183 22.85 2.42 0.54
CA MET A 183 22.85 1.11 -0.11
C MET A 183 22.46 1.21 -1.58
N PHE A 184 21.43 1.99 -1.91
CA PHE A 184 21.05 2.21 -3.30
C PHE A 184 22.13 2.96 -4.09
N ASN A 185 22.73 4.00 -3.52
CA ASN A 185 23.80 4.75 -4.20
C ASN A 185 25.08 3.95 -4.44
N ARG A 186 25.28 2.85 -3.72
CA ARG A 186 26.38 1.89 -3.95
C ARG A 186 26.01 0.74 -4.90
N SER A 187 24.74 0.63 -5.30
CA SER A 187 24.21 -0.51 -6.05
C SER A 187 23.93 -0.17 -7.51
N LYS A 188 24.37 -1.02 -8.45
CA LYS A 188 24.08 -0.83 -9.88
C LYS A 188 22.66 -1.27 -10.21
N ILE A 189 22.29 -2.49 -9.79
CA ILE A 189 20.97 -3.08 -10.03
C ILE A 189 20.26 -3.32 -8.70
N TYR A 190 18.97 -3.03 -8.65
CA TYR A 190 18.08 -3.40 -7.55
C TYR A 190 17.01 -4.38 -8.02
N LEU A 191 16.85 -5.51 -7.32
CA LEU A 191 15.80 -6.50 -7.60
C LEU A 191 14.70 -6.42 -6.55
N TYR A 192 13.45 -6.38 -7.00
CA TYR A 192 12.28 -6.35 -6.13
C TYR A 192 11.17 -7.27 -6.66
N ASP A 193 10.71 -8.23 -5.86
CA ASP A 193 9.50 -8.97 -6.21
C ASP A 193 8.68 -9.27 -4.98
N SER A 194 7.58 -8.54 -4.84
CA SER A 194 6.65 -8.69 -3.73
C SER A 194 5.38 -9.46 -4.09
N THR A 195 5.27 -9.98 -5.32
CA THR A 195 4.06 -10.64 -5.84
C THR A 195 3.59 -11.78 -4.93
N GLU A 196 4.50 -12.69 -4.58
CA GLU A 196 4.17 -13.85 -3.76
C GLU A 196 3.75 -13.45 -2.34
N TYR A 197 4.47 -12.49 -1.74
CA TYR A 197 4.18 -12.02 -0.39
C TYR A 197 2.75 -11.49 -0.30
N TRP A 198 2.37 -10.59 -1.21
CA TRP A 198 1.05 -9.96 -1.18
C TRP A 198 -0.08 -10.92 -1.54
N ALA A 199 0.13 -11.78 -2.54
CA ALA A 199 -0.83 -12.82 -2.90
C ALA A 199 -1.15 -13.74 -1.71
N GLN A 200 -0.15 -14.16 -0.93
CA GLN A 200 -0.34 -15.02 0.24
C GLN A 200 -1.13 -14.34 1.37
N HIS A 201 -1.04 -13.02 1.50
CA HIS A 201 -1.75 -12.25 2.53
C HIS A 201 -3.15 -11.80 2.08
N GLY A 202 -3.51 -11.98 0.81
CA GLY A 202 -4.80 -11.56 0.26
C GLY A 202 -4.98 -10.04 0.23
N VAL A 203 -3.89 -9.28 0.29
CA VAL A 203 -3.87 -7.81 0.25
C VAL A 203 -2.88 -7.32 -0.79
N SER A 204 -3.00 -6.08 -1.24
CA SER A 204 -2.17 -5.54 -2.33
C SER A 204 -0.87 -4.90 -1.83
N GLU A 205 0.16 -4.83 -2.69
CA GLU A 205 1.21 -3.83 -2.53
C GLU A 205 0.58 -2.44 -2.56
N GLY A 206 1.03 -1.59 -1.64
CA GLY A 206 0.34 -0.35 -1.38
C GLY A 206 0.81 0.81 -2.23
N PHE A 207 2.13 0.98 -2.24
CA PHE A 207 2.85 1.94 -3.08
C PHE A 207 4.16 1.33 -3.58
N GLY A 208 4.83 0.50 -2.76
CA GLY A 208 6.17 0.01 -3.08
C GLY A 208 7.20 1.15 -3.07
N LEU A 209 7.54 1.68 -1.91
CA LEU A 209 8.58 2.72 -1.81
C LEU A 209 9.95 2.27 -2.39
N PRO A 210 10.47 1.06 -2.08
CA PRO A 210 11.86 0.74 -2.40
C PRO A 210 12.23 0.79 -3.89
N PRO A 211 11.39 0.32 -4.84
CA PRO A 211 11.72 0.45 -6.26
C PRO A 211 11.85 1.90 -6.73
N LEU A 212 10.95 2.81 -6.32
CA LEU A 212 11.03 4.22 -6.70
C LEU A 212 12.21 4.93 -6.02
N GLU A 213 12.48 4.60 -4.75
CA GLU A 213 13.67 5.07 -4.02
C GLU A 213 14.96 4.63 -4.74
N ALA A 214 15.03 3.38 -5.19
CA ALA A 214 16.17 2.86 -5.94
C ALA A 214 16.34 3.55 -7.30
N LEU A 215 15.25 3.79 -8.04
CA LEU A 215 15.27 4.55 -9.29
C LEU A 215 15.79 5.96 -9.09
N ALA A 216 15.29 6.67 -8.07
CA ALA A 216 15.72 8.02 -7.73
C ALA A 216 17.20 8.07 -7.32
N SER A 217 17.70 6.99 -6.70
CA SER A 217 19.11 6.80 -6.40
C SER A 217 19.96 6.27 -7.57
N GLY A 218 19.42 6.19 -8.80
CA GLY A 218 20.16 5.81 -10.01
C GLY A 218 20.40 4.32 -10.20
N CYS A 219 19.69 3.45 -9.48
CA CYS A 219 19.75 2.00 -9.75
C CYS A 219 18.99 1.67 -11.05
N THR A 220 19.48 0.69 -11.81
CA THR A 220 18.62 -0.04 -12.75
C THR A 220 17.72 -0.98 -11.95
N VAL A 221 16.40 -0.85 -12.09
CA VAL A 221 15.44 -1.64 -11.31
C VAL A 221 14.87 -2.78 -12.12
N PHE A 222 14.96 -4.00 -11.58
CA PHE A 222 14.15 -5.14 -12.01
C PHE A 222 13.07 -5.40 -10.97
N SER A 223 11.80 -5.37 -11.37
CA SER A 223 10.70 -5.51 -10.43
C SER A 223 9.57 -6.39 -10.94
N SER A 224 8.83 -7.02 -10.03
CA SER A 224 7.44 -7.36 -10.32
C SER A 224 6.61 -6.10 -10.56
N LEU A 225 5.47 -6.24 -11.26
CA LEU A 225 4.56 -5.14 -11.61
C LEU A 225 3.21 -5.25 -10.91
N ASN A 226 3.14 -5.99 -9.79
CA ASN A 226 1.89 -6.19 -9.08
C ASN A 226 1.42 -4.88 -8.43
N ASP A 227 0.10 -4.69 -8.45
CA ASP A 227 -0.60 -3.62 -7.74
C ASP A 227 0.00 -2.22 -8.00
N ALA A 228 0.29 -1.47 -6.95
CA ALA A 228 0.77 -0.09 -7.03
C ALA A 228 2.16 0.08 -7.64
N LEU A 229 2.94 -1.00 -7.84
CA LEU A 229 4.21 -0.91 -8.55
C LEU A 229 4.00 -0.46 -10.01
N SER A 230 2.88 -0.88 -10.62
CA SER A 230 2.50 -0.48 -11.98
C SER A 230 2.13 1.00 -12.12
N ASP A 231 2.00 1.75 -11.03
CA ASP A 231 1.69 3.18 -11.09
C ASP A 231 2.84 4.02 -11.66
N TYR A 232 4.07 3.54 -11.49
CA TYR A 232 5.28 4.28 -11.88
C TYR A 232 6.37 3.39 -12.50
N LEU A 233 6.26 2.07 -12.46
CA LEU A 233 7.19 1.16 -13.14
C LEU A 233 6.67 0.78 -14.52
N GLU A 234 7.46 1.11 -15.53
CA GLU A 234 7.18 0.82 -16.94
C GLU A 234 8.41 0.13 -17.57
N PRO A 235 8.33 -1.17 -17.92
CA PRO A 235 9.48 -1.97 -18.37
C PRO A 235 10.21 -1.49 -19.63
N GLU A 236 9.57 -0.62 -20.41
CA GLU A 236 10.13 -0.06 -21.64
C GLU A 236 10.70 1.35 -21.43
N PHE A 237 10.54 1.91 -20.23
CA PHE A 237 10.91 3.29 -19.94
C PHE A 237 11.89 3.40 -18.77
N ASN A 238 11.55 2.84 -17.60
CA ASN A 238 12.33 3.10 -16.38
C ASN A 238 12.66 1.86 -15.53
N CYS A 239 12.21 0.67 -15.92
CA CYS A 239 12.55 -0.55 -15.19
C CYS A 239 12.64 -1.74 -16.13
N HIS A 240 12.85 -2.93 -15.57
CA HIS A 240 12.67 -4.20 -16.25
C HIS A 240 11.72 -5.09 -15.46
N GLN A 241 10.79 -5.75 -16.15
CA GLN A 241 9.93 -6.73 -15.49
C GLN A 241 10.73 -7.98 -15.09
N LEU A 242 10.54 -8.41 -13.84
CA LEU A 242 11.02 -9.67 -13.28
C LEU A 242 9.90 -10.74 -13.30
N ARG A 243 10.28 -12.02 -13.21
CA ARG A 243 9.39 -13.19 -13.28
C ARG A 243 8.76 -13.39 -14.64
N VAL A 244 9.57 -13.20 -15.69
CA VAL A 244 9.10 -13.35 -17.07
C VAL A 244 9.65 -14.64 -17.65
N TYR A 245 8.74 -15.52 -18.08
CA TYR A 245 9.02 -16.76 -18.82
C TYR A 245 9.87 -17.81 -18.08
N SER A 246 11.15 -17.55 -17.78
CA SER A 246 12.03 -18.47 -17.04
C SER A 246 13.12 -17.75 -16.23
N LYS A 247 13.69 -18.45 -15.25
CA LYS A 247 14.77 -17.94 -14.39
C LYS A 247 16.07 -17.68 -15.17
N GLU A 248 16.36 -18.49 -16.19
CA GLU A 248 17.50 -18.29 -17.09
C GLU A 248 17.32 -17.01 -17.92
N TYR A 249 16.09 -16.73 -18.35
CA TYR A 249 15.76 -15.53 -19.11
C TYR A 249 15.94 -14.26 -18.25
N ASP A 250 15.40 -14.26 -17.03
CA ASP A 250 15.60 -13.15 -16.09
C ASP A 250 17.09 -12.96 -15.75
N ALA A 251 17.81 -14.05 -15.45
CA ALA A 251 19.23 -13.98 -15.14
C ALA A 251 20.06 -13.42 -16.31
N ALA A 252 19.81 -13.87 -17.54
CA ALA A 252 20.50 -13.37 -18.72
C ALA A 252 20.28 -11.87 -18.92
N ARG A 253 19.05 -11.39 -18.72
CA ARG A 253 18.72 -9.96 -18.82
C ARG A 253 19.40 -9.13 -17.74
N ILE A 254 19.43 -9.61 -16.50
CA ILE A 254 20.10 -8.93 -15.39
C ILE A 254 21.61 -8.85 -15.64
N LEU A 255 22.24 -9.95 -16.03
CA LEU A 255 23.68 -9.98 -16.32
C LEU A 255 24.04 -9.10 -17.53
N ASN A 256 23.19 -9.05 -18.55
CA ASN A 256 23.38 -8.14 -19.67
C ASN A 256 23.24 -6.67 -19.25
N ALA A 257 22.21 -6.34 -18.47
CA ALA A 257 22.04 -4.99 -17.92
C ALA A 257 23.22 -4.59 -17.04
N LEU A 258 23.78 -5.51 -16.26
CA LEU A 258 24.95 -5.26 -15.42
C LEU A 258 26.21 -4.97 -16.26
N LYS A 259 26.40 -5.72 -17.34
CA LYS A 259 27.54 -5.54 -18.25
C LYS A 259 27.50 -4.18 -18.95
N GLU A 260 26.30 -3.76 -19.37
CA GLU A 260 26.09 -2.50 -20.09
C GLU A 260 25.80 -1.32 -19.13
N TRP A 261 25.87 -1.56 -17.81
CA TRP A 261 25.53 -0.55 -16.81
C TRP A 261 26.47 0.64 -16.88
N LYS A 262 25.88 1.84 -16.80
CA LYS A 262 26.59 3.11 -16.78
C LYS A 262 25.95 4.00 -15.71
N ASP A 263 26.80 4.78 -15.03
CA ASP A 263 26.30 5.86 -14.18
C ASP A 263 25.89 7.03 -15.09
N GLU A 264 24.62 7.05 -15.46
CA GLU A 264 24.07 8.12 -16.29
C GLU A 264 23.43 9.19 -15.41
N GLN A 265 23.67 10.45 -15.76
CA GLN A 265 22.88 11.53 -15.23
C GLN A 265 21.46 11.39 -15.76
N GLN A 266 20.50 11.23 -14.85
CA GLN A 266 19.11 11.25 -15.21
C GLN A 266 18.73 12.66 -15.66
N GLU A 267 18.21 12.81 -16.87
CA GLU A 267 17.70 14.09 -17.36
C GLU A 267 16.59 14.65 -16.45
N HIS A 268 15.84 13.74 -15.82
CA HIS A 268 14.72 14.05 -14.93
C HIS A 268 14.74 13.15 -13.68
N ASP A 269 14.42 13.73 -12.53
CA ASP A 269 14.22 12.98 -11.29
C ASP A 269 12.97 12.08 -11.40
N PRO A 270 13.10 10.74 -11.36
CA PRO A 270 11.97 9.82 -11.47
C PRO A 270 10.98 9.98 -10.31
N ALA A 271 11.43 10.51 -9.18
CA ALA A 271 10.61 10.79 -8.02
C ALA A 271 10.05 12.23 -7.96
N GLN A 272 10.23 13.05 -9.00
CA GLN A 272 9.85 14.48 -9.01
C GLN A 272 8.40 14.75 -8.53
N ARG A 273 7.46 13.89 -8.94
CA ARG A 273 6.04 14.00 -8.58
C ARG A 273 5.74 13.59 -7.14
N TYR A 274 6.69 12.93 -6.50
CA TYR A 274 6.60 12.36 -5.16
C TYR A 274 7.51 13.09 -4.16
N ARG A 275 8.25 14.11 -4.60
CA ARG A 275 9.02 14.98 -3.69
C ARG A 275 8.11 15.79 -2.78
N LYS A 276 8.65 16.18 -1.63
CA LYS A 276 7.97 16.91 -0.57
C LYS A 276 7.14 18.10 -1.05
N ILE A 277 7.70 18.91 -1.96
CA ILE A 277 7.02 20.09 -2.51
C ILE A 277 5.75 19.68 -3.29
N SER A 278 5.87 18.66 -4.16
CA SER A 278 4.76 18.11 -4.93
C SER A 278 3.69 17.51 -4.03
N ILE A 279 4.09 16.73 -3.02
CA ILE A 279 3.16 16.13 -2.04
C ILE A 279 2.43 17.20 -1.24
N ARG A 280 3.13 18.21 -0.72
CA ARG A 280 2.50 19.30 0.05
C ARG A 280 1.51 20.12 -0.77
N LYS A 281 1.85 20.38 -2.04
CA LYS A 281 0.93 21.07 -2.96
C LYS A 281 -0.36 20.26 -3.14
N SER A 282 -0.25 18.97 -3.41
CA SER A 282 -1.41 18.08 -3.54
C SER A 282 -2.19 17.96 -2.23
N LEU A 283 -1.49 17.80 -1.10
CA LEU A 283 -2.09 17.68 0.22
C LEU A 283 -2.91 18.94 0.57
N ASN A 284 -2.41 20.14 0.27
CA ASN A 284 -3.17 21.37 0.54
C ASN A 284 -4.51 21.41 -0.22
N VAL A 285 -4.51 20.99 -1.50
CA VAL A 285 -5.73 20.89 -2.30
C VAL A 285 -6.69 19.85 -1.73
N VAL A 286 -6.18 18.66 -1.41
CA VAL A 286 -6.99 17.56 -0.85
C VAL A 286 -7.60 17.97 0.49
N LEU A 287 -6.84 18.58 1.38
CA LEU A 287 -7.35 19.00 2.69
C LEU A 287 -8.42 20.09 2.55
N ALA A 288 -8.28 21.03 1.61
CA ALA A 288 -9.33 22.01 1.34
C ALA A 288 -10.63 21.34 0.88
N GLN A 289 -10.53 20.34 0.00
CA GLN A 289 -11.69 19.57 -0.48
C GLN A 289 -12.32 18.70 0.62
N LEU A 290 -11.51 18.10 1.51
CA LEU A 290 -12.01 17.37 2.67
C LEU A 290 -12.78 18.28 3.63
N ASN A 291 -12.30 19.50 3.86
CA ASN A 291 -13.01 20.47 4.69
C ASN A 291 -14.37 20.85 4.07
N ASP A 292 -14.39 21.20 2.78
CA ASP A 292 -15.63 21.51 2.05
C ASP A 292 -16.62 20.34 2.09
N PHE A 293 -16.15 19.10 1.91
CA PHE A 293 -16.98 17.91 2.04
C PHE A 293 -17.61 17.79 3.44
N PHE A 294 -16.83 17.93 4.51
CA PHE A 294 -17.36 17.82 5.87
C PHE A 294 -18.30 18.97 6.25
N ASP A 295 -18.11 20.16 5.68
CA ASP A 295 -19.06 21.28 5.84
C ASP A 295 -20.40 20.97 5.16
N LYS A 296 -20.38 20.43 3.94
CA LYS A 296 -21.59 20.05 3.21
C LYS A 296 -22.31 18.83 3.80
N LYS A 297 -21.56 17.84 4.31
CA LYS A 297 -22.10 16.64 4.95
C LYS A 297 -23.04 16.96 6.12
N LYS A 298 -22.84 18.09 6.81
CA LYS A 298 -23.75 18.52 7.90
C LYS A 298 -25.08 19.04 7.39
N LEU A 299 -25.09 19.63 6.21
CA LEU A 299 -26.25 20.29 5.62
C LEU A 299 -27.11 19.34 4.79
N HIS A 300 -26.52 18.24 4.32
CA HIS A 300 -27.14 17.33 3.38
C HIS A 300 -27.02 15.88 3.85
N GLN A 301 -28.13 15.14 3.76
CA GLN A 301 -28.14 13.70 3.98
C GLN A 301 -27.68 12.96 2.73
N GLU A 302 -27.09 11.77 2.93
CA GLU A 302 -26.76 10.86 1.85
C GLU A 302 -28.03 10.48 1.07
N ASN A 303 -28.06 10.75 -0.24
CA ASN A 303 -29.24 10.51 -1.10
C ASN A 303 -28.89 9.85 -2.45
N ILE A 304 -27.65 9.37 -2.60
CA ILE A 304 -27.22 8.60 -3.77
C ILE A 304 -27.38 7.11 -3.43
N ALA A 305 -28.10 6.39 -4.28
CA ALA A 305 -28.28 4.94 -4.12
C ALA A 305 -26.92 4.21 -4.21
N ASP A 306 -26.73 3.21 -3.34
CA ASP A 306 -25.59 2.31 -3.45
C ASP A 306 -25.77 1.41 -4.69
N ILE A 307 -24.69 1.26 -5.47
CA ILE A 307 -24.67 0.46 -6.69
C ILE A 307 -24.49 -1.04 -6.35
N GLY A 308 -24.34 -1.41 -5.07
CA GLY A 308 -24.44 -2.80 -4.62
C GLY A 308 -23.31 -3.71 -5.15
N LEU A 309 -22.21 -3.12 -5.63
CA LEU A 309 -21.06 -3.86 -6.15
C LEU A 309 -20.20 -4.36 -4.99
N LEU A 310 -20.65 -5.43 -4.35
CA LEU A 310 -19.80 -6.12 -3.38
C LEU A 310 -18.86 -7.08 -4.11
N PRO A 311 -17.53 -7.01 -3.83
CA PRO A 311 -16.59 -8.00 -4.35
C PRO A 311 -17.01 -9.40 -3.91
N HIS A 312 -17.40 -9.52 -2.63
CA HIS A 312 -17.66 -10.82 -2.03
C HIS A 312 -19.05 -11.36 -2.31
N GLU A 313 -20.14 -10.57 -2.36
CA GLU A 313 -21.46 -11.17 -2.61
C GLU A 313 -21.65 -11.60 -4.06
N ALA A 314 -21.18 -10.83 -5.04
CA ALA A 314 -21.25 -11.24 -6.44
C ALA A 314 -20.33 -12.44 -6.70
N GLU A 315 -19.10 -12.45 -6.17
CA GLU A 315 -18.22 -13.63 -6.26
C GLU A 315 -18.76 -14.81 -5.48
N ILE A 316 -19.32 -14.63 -4.27
CA ILE A 316 -19.96 -15.70 -3.50
C ILE A 316 -21.18 -16.22 -4.24
N GLN A 317 -21.98 -15.37 -4.88
CA GLN A 317 -23.11 -15.82 -5.71
C GLN A 317 -22.64 -16.58 -6.94
N ILE A 318 -21.58 -16.11 -7.61
CA ILE A 318 -20.97 -16.82 -8.74
C ILE A 318 -20.35 -18.15 -8.28
N LEU A 319 -19.66 -18.19 -7.14
CA LEU A 319 -19.07 -19.39 -6.55
C LEU A 319 -20.16 -20.35 -6.09
N ARG A 320 -21.26 -19.85 -5.49
CA ARG A 320 -22.46 -20.64 -5.15
C ARG A 320 -23.09 -21.24 -6.40
N ALA A 321 -23.31 -20.44 -7.45
CA ALA A 321 -23.86 -20.93 -8.71
C ALA A 321 -22.93 -21.94 -9.41
N ARG A 322 -21.60 -21.77 -9.30
CA ARG A 322 -20.61 -22.74 -9.79
C ARG A 322 -20.62 -24.02 -8.96
N LEU A 323 -20.69 -23.91 -7.64
CA LEU A 323 -20.83 -25.05 -6.72
C LEU A 323 -22.12 -25.82 -6.98
N GLU A 324 -23.26 -25.14 -7.13
CA GLU A 324 -24.55 -25.76 -7.49
C GLU A 324 -24.47 -26.48 -8.84
N LYS A 325 -23.78 -25.91 -9.85
CA LYS A 325 -23.53 -26.61 -11.12
C LYS A 325 -22.65 -27.85 -10.95
N ILE A 326 -21.63 -27.80 -10.10
CA ILE A 326 -20.77 -28.96 -9.79
C ILE A 326 -21.58 -30.04 -9.05
N GLU A 327 -22.38 -29.66 -8.06
CA GLU A 327 -23.26 -30.58 -7.32
C GLU A 327 -24.31 -31.25 -8.23
N ASN A 328 -24.90 -30.49 -9.15
CA ASN A 328 -25.86 -31.00 -10.12
C ASN A 328 -25.22 -31.90 -11.20
N SER A 329 -23.96 -31.66 -11.56
CA SER A 329 -23.24 -32.46 -12.58
C SER A 329 -22.59 -33.72 -12.03
N LEU A 330 -22.20 -33.74 -10.75
CA LEU A 330 -21.59 -34.92 -10.13
C LEU A 330 -22.62 -35.99 -9.71
N GLY A 331 -23.91 -35.65 -9.66
CA GLY A 331 -24.96 -36.54 -9.19
C GLY A 331 -24.78 -36.88 -7.71
N TRP A 332 -25.88 -36.97 -6.97
CA TRP A 332 -25.91 -37.22 -5.52
C TRP A 332 -25.40 -38.60 -5.05
N ARG A 333 -24.44 -39.23 -5.75
CA ARG A 333 -24.01 -40.61 -5.48
C ARG A 333 -22.55 -40.81 -5.12
N LEU A 334 -21.72 -39.77 -5.10
CA LEU A 334 -20.35 -39.94 -4.65
C LEU A 334 -19.97 -38.84 -3.65
N LEU A 335 -19.55 -39.32 -2.48
CA LEU A 335 -18.75 -38.66 -1.44
C LEU A 335 -19.57 -38.25 -0.19
N GLU A 336 -19.46 -39.06 0.87
CA GLU A 336 -19.76 -38.67 2.27
C GLU A 336 -18.67 -37.78 2.89
N ARG A 337 -17.48 -37.70 2.26
CA ARG A 337 -16.34 -36.87 2.68
C ARG A 337 -16.42 -35.34 2.42
N PRO A 338 -17.19 -34.76 1.46
CA PRO A 338 -17.26 -33.33 1.22
C PRO A 338 -18.17 -32.64 2.24
N ARG A 339 -19.07 -33.35 2.93
CA ARG A 339 -19.94 -32.75 3.97
C ARG A 339 -19.13 -32.12 5.12
N ILE A 340 -17.97 -32.68 5.46
CA ILE A 340 -17.09 -32.15 6.51
C ILE A 340 -16.34 -30.89 6.03
N ILE A 341 -15.91 -30.88 4.76
CA ILE A 341 -15.25 -29.72 4.14
C ILE A 341 -16.28 -28.60 3.92
N TYR A 342 -17.49 -28.95 3.48
CA TYR A 342 -18.64 -28.07 3.28
C TYR A 342 -19.11 -27.42 4.60
N ALA A 343 -19.22 -28.21 5.67
CA ALA A 343 -19.54 -27.68 7.00
C ALA A 343 -18.44 -26.73 7.50
N LYS A 344 -17.15 -27.04 7.29
CA LYS A 344 -16.04 -26.14 7.66
C LYS A 344 -16.02 -24.85 6.84
N LEU A 345 -16.23 -24.91 5.53
CA LEU A 345 -16.29 -23.74 4.66
C LEU A 345 -17.49 -22.83 4.99
N LEU A 346 -18.67 -23.40 5.24
CA LEU A 346 -19.84 -22.64 5.68
C LEU A 346 -19.66 -22.05 7.08
N GLN A 347 -18.99 -22.76 7.98
CA GLN A 347 -18.71 -22.27 9.34
C GLN A 347 -17.62 -21.18 9.33
N MET A 348 -16.69 -21.22 8.38
CA MET A 348 -15.73 -20.13 8.12
C MET A 348 -16.44 -18.91 7.53
N LEU A 349 -17.33 -19.09 6.54
CA LEU A 349 -18.10 -17.99 5.93
C LEU A 349 -19.09 -17.32 6.89
N LYS A 350 -19.63 -18.05 7.87
CA LYS A 350 -20.51 -17.48 8.91
C LYS A 350 -19.77 -16.68 9.99
N ARG A 351 -18.44 -16.80 10.06
CA ARG A 351 -17.60 -16.05 11.03
C ARG A 351 -17.04 -14.74 10.47
N SER A 352 -17.24 -14.48 9.18
CA SER A 352 -16.77 -13.29 8.45
C SER A 352 -17.88 -12.34 8.02
N GLY A 353 -19.09 -12.49 8.58
CA GLY A 353 -20.23 -11.58 8.41
C GLY A 353 -20.33 -10.54 9.50
#